data_AF-A0A444UTB9-F1
#
_entry.id   AF-A0A444UTB9-F1
#
_cell.length_a   1.000
_cell.length_b   1.000
_cell.length_c   1.000
_cell.angle_alpha   90.00
_cell.angle_beta   90.00
_cell.angle_gamma   90.00
#
_symmetry.space_group_name_H-M   'P 1'
#
loop_
_entity.id
_entity.type
_entity.pdbx_description
1 polymer ?
#
loop_
_entity_poly.entity_id
_entity_poly.type
_entity_poly.pdbx_seq_one_letter_code
_entity_poly.pdbx_strand_id
1 'polypeptide(L)' 'MKMRVAVLLAVIVMFCAADAHKCPLDGLMSSLTKSVGYKPTGCSCGNACGSWDIRNDQTCHCQCANQDWTAARCCKIALK' A
#
# COMPACT_ATOMS: atom_id res chain seq x y z
N MET A 1 16.12 -29.14 12.39
CA MET A 1 15.78 -27.85 13.07
C MET A 1 15.91 -26.60 12.20
N LYS A 2 16.90 -26.51 11.29
CA LYS A 2 17.13 -25.31 10.45
C LYS A 2 15.94 -24.92 9.53
N MET A 3 15.22 -25.92 9.01
CA MET A 3 14.12 -25.69 8.06
C MET A 3 12.86 -25.08 8.71
N ARG A 4 12.54 -25.44 9.96
CA ARG A 4 11.35 -24.91 10.67
C ARG A 4 11.51 -23.44 11.10
N VAL A 5 12.74 -23.05 11.48
CA VAL A 5 13.07 -21.65 11.84
C VAL A 5 13.03 -20.74 10.61
N ALA A 6 13.55 -21.19 9.47
CA ALA A 6 13.51 -20.44 8.21
C ALA A 6 12.08 -20.23 7.70
N VAL A 7 11.23 -21.26 7.79
CA VAL A 7 9.81 -21.15 7.42
C VAL A 7 9.07 -20.17 8.34
N LEU A 8 9.32 -20.22 9.65
CA LEU A 8 8.70 -19.29 10.60
C LEU A 8 9.08 -17.83 10.33
N LEU A 9 10.37 -17.56 10.08
CA LEU A 9 10.87 -16.23 9.70
C LEU A 9 10.27 -15.74 8.38
N ALA A 10 10.21 -16.59 7.35
CA ALA A 10 9.62 -16.22 6.06
C ALA A 10 8.13 -15.90 6.16
N VAL A 11 7.39 -16.65 6.98
CA VAL A 11 5.97 -16.41 7.25
C VAL A 11 5.77 -15.08 7.97
N ILE A 12 6.58 -14.77 9.00
CA ILE A 12 6.55 -13.48 9.70
C ILE A 12 6.82 -12.32 8.73
N VAL A 13 7.85 -12.44 7.87
CA VAL A 13 8.21 -11.40 6.89
C VAL A 13 7.09 -11.19 5.86
N MET A 14 6.42 -12.23 5.37
CA MET A 14 5.30 -12.09 4.43
C MET A 14 4.08 -11.39 5.03
N PHE A 15 3.74 -11.65 6.30
CA PHE A 15 2.62 -10.97 6.95
C PHE A 15 2.93 -9.49 7.24
N CYS A 16 4.19 -9.13 7.44
CA CYS A 16 4.62 -7.75 7.69
C CYS A 16 4.80 -6.90 6.41
N ALA A 17 4.90 -7.53 5.24
CA ALA A 17 5.20 -6.85 3.97
C ALA A 17 3.96 -6.54 3.10
N ALA A 18 2.75 -6.56 3.67
CA ALA A 18 1.62 -5.92 3.01
C ALA A 18 1.89 -4.41 2.99
N ASP A 19 2.44 -3.92 1.88
CA ASP A 19 2.74 -2.50 1.64
C ASP A 19 1.44 -1.68 1.61
N ALA A 20 0.89 -1.41 2.80
CA ALA A 20 -0.39 -0.72 2.98
C ALA A 20 -0.36 0.70 2.40
N HIS A 21 0.82 1.25 2.13
CA HIS A 21 1.02 2.57 1.55
C HIS A 21 0.82 2.61 0.02
N LYS A 22 0.74 1.47 -0.69
CA LYS A 22 0.59 1.42 -2.15
C LYS A 22 -0.69 0.72 -2.56
N CYS A 23 -1.48 1.37 -3.42
CA CYS A 23 -2.68 0.73 -3.95
C CYS A 23 -2.33 -0.29 -5.04
N PRO A 24 -2.98 -1.46 -5.04
CA PRO A 24 -2.72 -2.49 -6.03
C PRO A 24 -3.10 -2.01 -7.43
N LEU A 25 -2.21 -2.27 -8.37
CA LEU A 25 -2.50 -2.18 -9.79
C LEU A 25 -3.25 -3.44 -10.19
N ASP A 26 -4.48 -3.30 -10.66
CA ASP A 26 -5.21 -4.40 -11.29
C ASP A 26 -4.50 -4.69 -12.64
N GLY A 27 -3.56 -5.64 -12.63
CA GLY A 27 -2.52 -5.87 -13.65
C GLY A 27 -2.97 -6.36 -15.03
N LEU A 28 -4.18 -6.01 -15.49
CA LEU A 28 -4.68 -6.41 -16.81
C LEU A 28 -5.46 -5.31 -17.57
N MET A 29 -5.99 -4.28 -16.89
CA MET A 29 -6.94 -3.33 -17.53
C MET A 29 -6.41 -1.88 -17.67
N SER A 30 -5.20 -1.58 -17.20
CA SER A 30 -4.62 -0.21 -17.29
C SER A 30 -4.24 0.24 -18.70
N SER A 31 -4.06 -0.68 -19.67
CA SER A 31 -3.69 -0.30 -21.04
C SER A 31 -4.89 -0.03 -21.95
N LEU A 32 -6.08 -0.56 -21.61
CA LEU A 32 -7.24 -0.55 -22.51
C LEU A 32 -8.40 0.33 -22.00
N THR A 33 -8.33 0.85 -20.78
CA THR A 33 -9.36 1.71 -20.21
C THR A 33 -8.72 2.90 -19.52
N LYS A 34 -9.23 4.11 -19.78
CA LYS A 34 -8.73 5.36 -19.20
C LYS A 34 -8.87 5.43 -17.66
N SER A 35 -9.44 4.41 -17.01
CA SER A 35 -9.35 4.17 -15.56
C SER A 35 -9.92 2.79 -15.15
N VAL A 36 -9.08 1.79 -14.85
CA VAL A 36 -9.49 0.61 -14.03
C VAL A 36 -8.31 0.13 -13.18
N GLY A 37 -8.22 0.65 -11.97
CA GLY A 37 -7.30 0.21 -10.92
C GLY A 37 -7.59 0.96 -9.63
N TYR A 38 -7.24 0.40 -8.49
CA TYR A 38 -7.42 1.08 -7.22
C TYR A 38 -6.56 2.35 -7.16
N LYS A 39 -7.17 3.46 -6.74
CA LYS A 39 -6.50 4.73 -6.53
C LYS A 39 -6.56 5.14 -5.06
N PRO A 40 -5.47 5.71 -4.51
CA PRO A 40 -5.49 6.26 -3.17
C PRO A 40 -6.42 7.49 -3.13
N THR A 41 -7.40 7.47 -2.24
CA THR A 41 -8.30 8.59 -1.96
C THR A 41 -7.91 9.34 -0.69
N GLY A 42 -7.08 8.74 0.15
CA GLY A 42 -6.49 9.36 1.32
C GLY A 42 -5.42 8.49 1.96
N CYS A 43 -4.58 9.11 2.78
CA CYS A 43 -3.51 8.45 3.50
C CYS A 43 -3.66 8.64 5.02
N SER A 44 -3.14 7.69 5.78
CA SER A 44 -2.96 7.80 7.21
C SER A 44 -1.51 7.50 7.55
N CYS A 45 -0.95 8.31 8.42
CA CYS A 45 0.43 8.23 8.85
C CYS A 45 0.47 7.94 10.36
N GLY A 46 1.49 7.24 10.81
CA GLY A 46 1.72 7.06 12.23
C GLY A 46 2.33 8.29 12.89
N ASN A 47 2.64 8.19 14.18
CA ASN A 47 3.19 9.28 15.00
C ASN A 47 2.40 10.61 14.93
N ALA A 48 1.07 10.52 14.81
CA ALA A 48 0.17 11.67 14.68
C ALA A 48 0.52 12.63 13.52
N CYS A 49 1.20 12.13 12.48
CA CYS A 49 1.52 12.94 11.30
C CYS A 49 0.27 13.16 10.45
N GLY A 50 -0.11 14.43 10.25
CA GLY A 50 -1.19 14.82 9.35
C GLY A 50 -0.72 15.18 7.94
N SER A 51 0.59 15.27 7.70
CA SER A 51 1.18 15.74 6.45
C SER A 51 1.55 14.59 5.52
N TRP A 52 0.82 14.48 4.41
CA TRP A 52 1.04 13.44 3.40
C TRP A 52 0.71 13.92 2.00
N ASP A 53 1.28 13.24 1.01
CA ASP A 53 0.99 13.41 -0.42
C ASP A 53 0.83 12.05 -1.10
N ILE A 54 0.25 12.07 -2.31
CA ILE A 54 0.16 10.91 -3.19
C ILE A 54 1.21 11.06 -4.28
N ARG A 55 2.06 10.03 -4.43
CA ARG A 55 3.10 9.94 -5.45
C ARG A 55 2.72 8.92 -6.51
N ASN A 56 3.04 9.24 -7.75
CA ASN A 56 2.85 8.38 -8.92
C ASN A 56 1.40 7.85 -9.04
N ASP A 57 0.44 8.65 -8.58
CA ASP A 57 -1.00 8.34 -8.50
C ASP A 57 -1.37 7.03 -7.79
N GLN A 58 -0.49 6.50 -6.93
CA GLN A 58 -0.65 5.14 -6.38
C GLN A 58 -0.09 4.96 -4.97
N THR A 59 0.86 5.80 -4.56
CA THR A 59 1.65 5.58 -3.35
C THR A 59 1.42 6.73 -2.38
N CYS A 60 0.93 6.42 -1.19
CA CYS A 60 0.88 7.36 -0.09
C CYS A 60 2.29 7.61 0.46
N HIS A 61 2.64 8.87 0.63
CA HIS A 61 3.89 9.29 1.24
C HIS A 61 3.62 10.22 2.41
N CYS A 62 4.06 9.82 3.60
CA CYS A 62 4.03 10.66 4.79
C CYS A 62 5.30 11.52 4.83
N GLN A 63 5.15 12.83 5.04
CA GLN A 63 6.24 13.80 4.94
C GLN A 63 6.97 14.03 6.26
N CYS A 64 6.38 13.63 7.38
CA CYS A 64 6.98 13.80 8.69
C CYS A 64 8.20 12.87 8.87
N ALA A 65 9.16 13.30 9.69
CA ALA A 65 10.28 12.46 10.08
C ALA A 65 9.83 11.28 10.97
N ASN A 66 10.64 10.21 11.00
CA ASN A 66 10.46 9.05 11.87
C ASN A 66 9.08 8.39 11.76
N GLN A 67 8.61 8.11 10.55
CA GLN A 67 7.37 7.38 10.35
C GLN A 67 7.54 5.89 10.64
N ASP A 68 6.71 5.39 11.55
CA ASP A 68 6.59 4.00 11.98
C ASP A 68 5.73 3.18 11.02
N TRP A 69 4.67 3.77 10.46
CA TRP A 69 3.84 3.14 9.42
C TRP A 69 3.16 4.17 8.51
N THR A 70 2.66 3.67 7.38
CA THR A 70 1.85 4.44 6.43
C THR A 70 0.77 3.53 5.85
N ALA A 71 -0.45 4.05 5.75
CA ALA A 71 -1.57 3.35 5.13
C ALA A 71 -2.25 4.21 4.07
N ALA A 72 -2.69 3.58 2.99
CA ALA A 72 -3.46 4.15 1.91
C ALA A 72 -4.89 3.62 1.94
N ARG A 73 -5.87 4.50 1.75
CA ARG A 73 -7.24 4.11 1.44
C ARG A 73 -7.41 4.04 -0.07
N CYS A 74 -7.64 2.83 -0.56
CA CYS A 74 -7.69 2.53 -1.98
C CYS A 74 -9.15 2.33 -2.41
N CYS A 75 -9.61 3.10 -3.40
CA CYS A 75 -10.95 2.98 -3.98
C CYS A 75 -10.87 2.77 -5.49
N LYS A 76 -11.88 2.13 -6.07
CA LYS A 76 -12.07 2.05 -7.53
C LYS A 76 -13.52 2.31 -7.87
N ILE A 77 -13.77 2.81 -9.08
CA ILE A 77 -15.12 2.88 -9.62
C ILE A 77 -15.53 1.46 -10.01
N ALA A 78 -16.55 0.94 -9.33
CA ALA A 78 -17.19 -0.32 -9.70
C ALA A 78 -18.45 0.00 -10.50
N LEU A 79 -18.48 -0.40 -11.77
CA LEU A 79 -19.72 -0.40 -12.56
C LEU A 79 -20.63 -1.51 -12.01
N LYS A 80 -21.90 -1.19 -11.80
CA LYS A 80 -22.90 -2.08 -11.21
C LYS A 80 -23.83 -2.61 -12.30
#